data_AF-A0A482Z7N4-F1
#
_entry.id   AF-A0A482Z7N4-F1
#
_cell.length_a   1.000
_cell.length_b   1.000
_cell.length_c   1.000
_cell.angle_alpha   90.00
_cell.angle_beta   90.00
_cell.angle_gamma   90.00
#
_symmetry.space_group_name_H-M   'P 1'
#
loop_
_entity.id
_entity.type
_entity.pdbx_description
1 polymer ?
#
loop_
_entity_poly.entity_id
_entity_poly.type
_entity_poly.pdbx_seq_one_letter_code
_entity_poly.pdbx_strand_id
1 'polypeptide(L)' 'NVTLLPLPPYSPELNPVEQLWQQIKQRFLSNTTFQNYDDIIERSCQAWNEILSEDGFIKNLCSREWSFLV' A
#
# COMPACT_ATOMS: atom_id res chain seq x y z
N ASN A 1 -6.85 -15.31 -18.40
CA ASN A 1 -5.94 -16.27 -17.72
C ASN A 1 -5.21 -15.48 -16.64
N VAL A 2 -5.17 -15.95 -15.39
CA VAL A 2 -4.52 -15.28 -14.25
C VAL A 2 -3.51 -16.26 -13.66
N THR A 3 -2.27 -15.80 -13.45
CA THR A 3 -1.21 -16.60 -12.83
C THR A 3 -1.00 -16.14 -11.39
N LEU A 4 -0.91 -17.08 -10.46
CA LEU A 4 -0.64 -16.80 -9.06
C LEU A 4 0.87 -16.70 -8.82
N LEU A 5 1.31 -15.65 -8.11
CA LEU A 5 2.69 -15.50 -7.64
C LEU A 5 2.75 -15.95 -6.18
N PRO A 6 3.46 -17.05 -5.85
CA PRO A 6 3.57 -17.51 -4.47
C PRO A 6 4.45 -16.57 -3.65
N LEU A 7 3.96 -16.17 -2.48
CA LEU A 7 4.72 -15.40 -1.51
C LEU A 7 5.32 -16.34 -0.44
N PRO A 8 6.60 -16.19 -0.08
CA PRO A 8 7.18 -16.93 1.03
C PRO A 8 6.43 -16.64 2.35
N PRO A 9 6.27 -17.64 3.23
CA PRO A 9 5.63 -17.42 4.51
C PRO A 9 6.45 -16.44 5.36
N TYR A 10 5.76 -15.55 6.08
CA TYR A 10 6.35 -14.55 6.98
C TYR A 10 7.26 -13.49 6.31
N SER A 11 7.08 -13.24 5.02
CA SER A 11 7.81 -12.19 4.27
C SER A 11 6.94 -10.99 3.87
N PRO A 12 6.44 -10.19 4.84
CA PRO A 12 5.62 -9.00 4.54
C PRO A 12 6.35 -7.95 3.71
N GLU A 13 7.68 -7.89 3.79
CA GLU A 13 8.53 -6.99 2.99
C GLU A 13 8.42 -7.25 1.48
N LEU A 14 8.09 -8.49 1.10
CA LEU A 14 7.89 -8.87 -0.29
C LEU A 14 6.47 -8.53 -0.79
N ASN A 15 5.51 -8.30 0.11
CA ASN A 15 4.14 -7.95 -0.25
C ASN A 15 4.00 -6.43 -0.46
N PRO A 16 3.81 -5.94 -1.70
CA PRO A 16 3.73 -4.50 -1.97
C PRO A 16 2.57 -3.82 -1.23
N VAL A 17 1.48 -4.53 -0.92
CA VAL A 17 0.34 -3.95 -0.19
C VAL A 17 0.72 -3.55 1.24
N GLU A 18 1.65 -4.26 1.89
CA GLU A 18 2.11 -3.93 3.24
C GLU A 18 2.86 -2.60 3.25
N GLN A 19 3.69 -2.38 2.22
CA GLN A 19 4.44 -1.13 2.05
C GLN A 19 3.52 0.05 1.71
N LEU A 20 2.51 -0.17 0.87
CA LEU A 20 1.45 0.81 0.63
C LEU A 20 0.74 1.21 1.93
N TRP A 21 0.34 0.23 2.75
CA TRP A 21 -0.31 0.52 4.03
C TRP A 21 0.61 1.25 5.00
N GLN A 22 1.92 0.96 4.99
CA GLN A 22 2.89 1.74 5.76
C GLN A 22 2.91 3.20 5.31
N GLN A 23 2.90 3.49 4.00
CA GLN A 23 2.85 4.87 3.48
C GLN A 23 1.58 5.60 3.93
N ILE A 24 0.42 4.96 3.79
CA ILE A 24 -0.87 5.54 4.24
C ILE A 24 -0.82 5.88 5.74
N LYS A 25 -0.38 4.92 6.57
CA LYS A 25 -0.34 5.08 8.03
C LYS A 25 0.67 6.14 8.46
N GLN A 26 1.86 6.17 7.87
CA GLN A 26 2.94 7.07 8.29
C GLN A 26 2.78 8.50 7.78
N ARG A 27 2.23 8.68 6.57
CA ARG A 27 2.14 10.01 5.95
C ARG A 27 0.83 10.73 6.27
N PHE A 28 -0.27 10.01 6.41
CA PHE A 28 -1.61 10.62 6.44
C PHE A 28 -2.38 10.35 7.73
N LEU A 29 -2.23 9.16 8.31
CA LEU A 29 -3.01 8.75 9.49
C LEU A 29 -2.20 8.82 10.79
N SER A 30 -0.92 9.19 10.72
CA SER A 30 -0.05 9.27 11.89
C SER A 30 -0.41 10.47 12.76
N ASN A 31 -0.55 10.26 14.07
CA ASN A 31 -0.85 11.31 15.05
C ASN A 31 -2.15 12.08 14.77
N THR A 32 -3.07 11.48 14.01
CA THR A 32 -4.38 12.05 13.69
C THR A 32 -5.45 11.48 14.61
N THR A 33 -6.32 12.33 15.15
CA THR A 33 -7.52 11.90 15.89
C THR A 33 -8.72 11.85 14.95
N PHE A 34 -9.57 10.83 15.11
CA PHE A 34 -10.77 10.66 14.29
C PHE A 34 -12.03 10.92 15.12
N GLN A 35 -13.00 11.60 14.52
CA GLN A 35 -14.25 11.96 15.19
C GLN A 35 -15.21 10.78 15.29
N ASN A 36 -15.24 9.93 14.27
CA ASN A 36 -16.10 8.77 14.17
C ASN A 36 -15.52 7.79 13.12
N TYR A 37 -16.24 6.70 12.86
CA TYR A 37 -15.82 5.70 11.89
C TYR A 37 -15.73 6.25 10.46
N ASP A 38 -16.71 7.04 10.04
CA ASP A 38 -16.76 7.58 8.67
C ASP A 38 -15.57 8.50 8.38
N ASP A 39 -15.13 9.26 9.38
CA ASP A 39 -13.95 10.13 9.34
C ASP A 39 -12.64 9.33 9.13
N ILE A 40 -12.56 8.09 9.65
CA ILE A 40 -11.43 7.18 9.36
C ILE A 40 -11.45 6.76 7.90
N ILE A 41 -12.62 6.38 7.39
CA ILE A 41 -12.79 5.95 6.00
C ILE A 41 -12.46 7.09 5.05
N GLU A 42 -12.99 8.28 5.30
CA GLU A 42 -12.75 9.46 4.47
C GLU A 42 -11.26 9.80 4.41
N ARG A 43 -10.57 9.89 5.55
CA ARG A 43 -9.12 10.17 5.56
C ARG A 43 -8.31 9.07 4.89
N SER A 44 -8.72 7.81 5.02
CA SER A 44 -8.05 6.70 4.34
C SER A 44 -8.22 6.78 2.81
N CYS A 45 -9.41 7.15 2.33
CA CYS A 45 -9.69 7.38 0.92
C CYS A 45 -8.90 8.57 0.36
N GLN A 46 -8.81 9.68 1.12
CA GLN A 46 -8.01 10.84 0.74
C GLN A 46 -6.52 10.46 0.63
N ALA A 47 -5.98 9.75 1.62
CA ALA A 47 -4.60 9.26 1.61
C ALA A 47 -4.31 8.37 0.40
N TRP A 48 -5.23 7.46 0.08
CA TRP A 48 -5.14 6.60 -1.09
C TRP A 48 -5.11 7.40 -2.40
N ASN A 49 -6.02 8.37 -2.56
CA ASN A 49 -6.08 9.20 -3.76
C ASN A 49 -4.84 10.08 -3.93
N GLU A 50 -4.29 10.62 -2.84
CA GLU A 50 -3.03 11.38 -2.87
C GLU A 50 -1.88 10.50 -3.38
N ILE A 51 -1.73 9.29 -2.82
CA ILE A 51 -0.71 8.33 -3.26
C ILE A 51 -0.89 7.97 -4.74
N LEU A 52 -2.13 7.78 -5.20
CA LEU A 52 -2.41 7.48 -6.61
C LEU A 52 -2.11 8.66 -7.55
N SER A 53 -2.10 9.89 -7.05
CA SER A 53 -1.73 11.06 -7.85
C SER A 53 -0.22 11.14 -8.11
N GLU A 54 0.59 10.39 -7.35
CA GLU A 54 2.04 10.28 -7.57
C GLU A 54 2.31 9.37 -8.78
N ASP A 55 2.73 9.97 -9.89
CA ASP A 55 2.98 9.24 -11.13
C ASP A 55 4.03 8.13 -10.93
N GLY A 56 3.70 6.93 -11.40
CA GLY A 56 4.58 5.77 -11.30
C GLY A 56 4.72 5.14 -9.91
N PHE A 57 4.12 5.67 -8.84
CA PHE A 57 4.26 5.12 -7.48
C PHE A 57 3.88 3.63 -7.41
N ILE A 58 2.66 3.28 -7.82
CA ILE A 58 2.16 1.89 -7.78
C ILE A 58 3.00 0.98 -8.68
N LYS A 59 3.43 1.48 -9.84
CA LYS A 59 4.26 0.72 -10.77
C LYS A 59 5.61 0.39 -10.14
N ASN A 60 6.26 1.36 -9.52
CA ASN A 60 7.55 1.20 -8.85
C ASN A 60 7.45 0.29 -7.62
N LEU A 61 6.33 0.37 -6.89
CA LEU A 61 6.05 -0.47 -5.73
C LEU A 61 5.94 -1.95 -6.12
N CYS A 62 5.28 -2.22 -7.24
CA CYS A 62 5.05 -3.57 -7.75
C CYS A 62 6.19 -4.09 -8.65
N SER A 63 7.11 -3.25 -9.11
CA SER A 63 8.28 -3.69 -9.87
C SER A 63 9.38 -4.15 -8.90
N ARG A 64 9.43 -5.47 -8.65
CA ARG A 64 10.43 -6.09 -7.77
C ARG A 64 11.23 -7.12 -8.54
N GLU A 65 12.55 -7.04 -8.49
CA GLU A 65 13.41 -7.99 -9.23
C GLU A 65 13.14 -9.45 -8.85
N TRP A 66 12.91 -9.71 -7.56
CA TRP A 66 12.65 -11.07 -7.06
C TRP A 66 11.41 -11.71 -7.69
N SER A 67 10.40 -10.94 -8.11
CA SER A 67 9.18 -11.51 -8.71
C SER A 67 9.40 -12.02 -10.14
N PHE A 68 10.53 -11.69 -10.76
CA PHE A 68 10.93 -12.20 -12.08
C PHE A 68 11.90 -13.39 -11.99
N LEU A 69 12.34 -13.74 -10.78
CA LEU A 69 13.25 -14.86 -10.53
C LEU A 69 12.52 -16.18 -10.20
N VAL A 70 11.18 -16.14 -10.09
CA VAL A 70 10.30 -17.28 -9.79
C VAL A 70 9.63 -17.79 -11.06
#